data_AF-A0A9P7XP46-F1
#
_entry.id   AF-A0A9P7XP46-F1
#
_cell.length_a   1.000
_cell.length_b   1.000
_cell.length_c   1.000
_cell.angle_alpha   90.00
_cell.angle_beta   90.00
_cell.angle_gamma   90.00
#
_symmetry.space_group_name_H-M   'P 1'
#
loop_
_entity.id
_entity.type
_entity.pdbx_description
1 polymer ?
#
loop_
_entity_poly.entity_id
_entity_poly.type
_entity_poly.pdbx_seq_one_letter_code
_entity_poly.pdbx_strand_id
1 'polypeptide(L)' 'MIFPKPTSYYEQGFKRSPALERATAPFRVRNALTGAGIVVFCVSVCTQDDFSDIKLPSHMVGQKTDDNNTPASA' A
#
# COMPACT_ATOMS: atom_id res chain seq x y z
N MET A 1 -9.46 -11.72 44.99
CA MET A 1 -9.54 -10.60 44.03
C MET A 1 -10.74 -10.87 43.13
N ILE A 2 -11.85 -10.16 43.34
CA ILE A 2 -13.10 -10.36 42.61
C ILE A 2 -13.05 -9.47 41.36
N PHE A 3 -12.97 -10.06 40.17
CA PHE A 3 -12.99 -9.27 38.94
C PHE A 3 -14.44 -8.83 38.66
N PRO A 4 -14.68 -7.53 38.41
CA PRO A 4 -16.03 -7.04 38.09
C PRO A 4 -16.54 -7.76 36.84
N LYS A 5 -17.78 -8.25 36.88
CA LYS A 5 -18.43 -8.81 35.69
C LYS A 5 -18.53 -7.73 34.61
N PRO A 6 -18.24 -8.03 33.34
CA PRO A 6 -18.36 -7.07 32.25
C PRO A 6 -19.78 -6.54 32.24
N THR A 7 -19.93 -5.27 32.58
CA THR A 7 -21.24 -4.60 32.57
C THR A 7 -21.61 -4.37 31.12
N SER A 8 -22.90 -4.48 30.80
CA SER A 8 -23.45 -4.19 29.46
C SER A 8 -23.10 -2.78 28.93
N TYR A 9 -22.52 -1.92 29.78
CA TYR A 9 -22.07 -0.57 29.46
C TYR A 9 -20.70 -0.52 28.77
N TYR A 10 -19.85 -1.53 28.97
CA TYR A 10 -18.59 -1.68 28.27
C TYR A 10 -18.73 -2.86 27.30
N GLU A 11 -19.02 -2.57 26.02
CA GLU A 11 -18.93 -3.62 25.00
C GLU A 11 -17.55 -4.28 25.06
N GLN A 12 -17.52 -5.61 25.06
CA GLN A 12 -16.30 -6.38 25.03
C GLN A 12 -15.65 -6.25 23.64
N GLY A 13 -14.75 -5.29 23.53
CA GLY A 13 -13.94 -5.04 22.35
C GLY A 13 -13.86 -3.55 22.07
N PHE A 14 -12.70 -3.08 21.60
CA PHE A 14 -12.49 -1.72 21.10
C PHE A 14 -13.27 -1.46 19.80
N LYS A 15 -14.55 -1.77 19.79
CA LYS A 15 -15.46 -1.56 18.68
C LYS A 15 -16.09 -0.19 18.83
N ARG A 16 -16.17 0.54 17.73
CA ARG A 16 -16.92 1.80 17.70
C ARG A 16 -18.39 1.49 17.99
N SER A 17 -19.04 2.30 18.81
CA SER A 17 -20.46 2.14 19.04
C SER A 17 -21.23 2.30 17.72
N PRO A 18 -22.36 1.59 17.53
CA PRO A 18 -23.16 1.68 16.30
C PRO A 18 -23.62 3.11 15.97
N ALA A 19 -23.81 3.96 16.99
CA ALA A 19 -24.12 5.37 16.82
C ALA A 19 -22.95 6.16 16.21
N LEU A 20 -21.73 5.88 16.66
CA LEU A 20 -20.52 6.57 16.19
C LEU A 20 -20.11 6.12 14.78
N GLU A 21 -20.38 4.87 14.41
CA GLU A 21 -20.15 4.40 13.03
C GLU A 21 -21.02 5.14 12.01
N ARG A 22 -22.29 5.38 12.32
CA ARG A 22 -23.21 6.12 11.45
C ARG A 22 -22.83 7.59 11.32
N ALA A 23 -22.46 8.23 12.43
CA ALA A 23 -22.02 9.61 12.44
C ALA A 23 -20.75 9.85 11.59
N THR A 24 -19.88 8.83 11.50
CA THR A 24 -18.62 8.91 10.74
C THR A 24 -18.69 8.32 9.34
N ALA A 25 -19.80 7.66 8.97
CA ALA A 25 -20.05 7.12 7.63
C ALA A 25 -19.82 8.13 6.49
N PRO A 26 -20.29 9.39 6.56
CA PRO A 26 -20.08 10.33 5.45
C PRO A 26 -18.61 10.73 5.27
N PHE A 27 -17.82 10.75 6.35
CA PHE A 27 -16.40 11.10 6.29
C PHE A 27 -15.53 9.95 5.82
N ARG A 28 -15.96 8.69 6.00
CA ARG A 28 -15.22 7.53 5.47
C ARG A 28 -15.11 7.59 3.95
N VAL A 29 -16.20 7.91 3.26
CA VAL A 29 -16.21 8.03 1.80
C VAL A 29 -15.39 9.24 1.36
N ARG A 30 -15.59 10.40 1.98
CA ARG A 30 -14.87 11.63 1.62
C ARG A 30 -13.36 11.50 1.85
N ASN A 31 -12.94 10.96 2.99
CA ASN A 31 -11.52 10.75 3.29
C ASN A 31 -10.88 9.68 2.39
N ALA A 32 -11.60 8.61 2.06
CA ALA A 32 -11.11 7.60 1.14
C ALA A 32 -10.91 8.17 -0.28
N LEU A 33 -11.86 8.97 -0.76
CA LEU A 33 -11.73 9.63 -2.07
C LEU A 33 -10.56 10.61 -2.10
N THR A 34 -10.42 11.47 -1.09
CA THR A 34 -9.29 12.40 -1.02
C THR A 34 -7.95 11.65 -0.92
N GLY A 35 -7.90 10.59 -0.11
CA GLY A 35 -6.71 9.74 0.01
C GLY A 35 -6.35 9.06 -1.32
N ALA A 36 -7.33 8.51 -2.03
CA ALA A 36 -7.12 7.93 -3.35
C ALA A 36 -6.60 8.96 -4.37
N GLY A 37 -7.14 10.19 -4.34
CA GLY A 37 -6.66 11.28 -5.19
C GLY A 37 -5.19 11.63 -4.93
N ILE A 38 -4.77 11.68 -3.67
CA ILE A 38 -3.37 11.93 -3.30
C ILE A 38 -2.45 10.81 -3.81
N VAL A 39 -2.86 9.54 -3.65
CA VAL A 39 -2.08 8.39 -4.13
C VAL A 39 -1.90 8.44 -5.64
N VAL A 40 -2.99 8.65 -6.39
CA VAL A 40 -2.95 8.76 -7.86
C VAL A 40 -2.06 9.92 -8.28
N PHE A 41 -2.20 11.08 -7.63
CA PHE A 41 -1.36 12.24 -7.90
C PHE A 41 0.12 11.95 -7.65
N CYS A 42 0.49 11.40 -6.49
CA CYS A 42 1.87 11.06 -6.18
C CYS A 42 2.48 10.08 -7.19
N VAL A 43 1.76 9.00 -7.53
CA VAL A 43 2.23 8.03 -8.53
C VAL A 43 2.45 8.73 -9.87
N SER A 44 1.50 9.56 -10.32
CA SER A 44 1.62 10.27 -11.59
C SER A 44 2.83 11.21 -11.65
N VAL A 45 3.24 11.79 -10.52
CA VAL A 45 4.43 12.64 -10.44
C VAL A 45 5.71 11.79 -10.45
N CYS A 46 5.77 10.72 -9.67
CA CYS A 46 6.94 9.84 -9.65
C CYS A 46 7.19 9.11 -10.98
N THR A 47 6.15 8.87 -11.79
CA THR A 47 6.29 8.22 -13.10
C THR A 47 6.71 9.16 -14.23
N GLN A 48 6.78 10.48 -13.98
CA GLN A 48 7.23 11.45 -14.98
C GLN A 48 8.74 11.50 -15.15
N ASP A 49 9.51 10.90 -14.24
CA ASP A 49 10.95 10.85 -14.36
C ASP A 49 11.36 9.82 -15.44
N ASP A 50 12.07 10.30 -16.47
CA ASP A 50 12.68 9.45 -17.49
C ASP A 50 14.03 8.93 -16.96
N PHE A 51 14.05 7.67 -16.53
CA PHE A 51 15.25 7.01 -15.99
C PHE A 51 16.15 6.40 -17.07
N SER A 52 15.88 6.67 -18.36
CA SER A 52 16.62 6.05 -19.47
C SER A 52 18.12 6.42 -19.50
N ASP A 53 18.49 7.57 -18.94
CA ASP A 53 19.87 8.05 -18.90
C ASP A 53 20.64 7.64 -17.62
N ILE A 54 19.97 6.96 -16.68
CA ILE A 54 20.61 6.54 -15.42
C ILE A 54 21.27 5.17 -15.60
N LYS A 55 22.61 5.15 -15.64
CA LYS A 55 23.41 3.92 -15.62
C LYS A 55 23.28 3.24 -14.26
N LEU A 56 22.58 2.10 -14.21
CA LEU A 56 22.51 1.30 -13.00
C LEU A 56 23.88 0.69 -12.68
N PRO A 57 24.25 0.60 -11.39
CA PRO A 57 25.47 -0.04 -10.99
C PRO A 57 25.36 -1.56 -11.19
N SER A 58 26.41 -2.15 -11.74
CA SER A 58 26.49 -3.55 -12.21
C SER A 58 26.19 -4.63 -11.16
N HIS A 59 26.17 -4.29 -9.87
CA HIS A 59 25.85 -5.21 -8.77
C HIS A 59 24.34 -5.34 -8.49
N MET A 60 23.49 -4.55 -9.15
CA MET A 60 22.03 -4.52 -8.97
C MET A 60 21.27 -5.18 -10.13
N VAL A 61 21.96 -5.57 -11.21
CA VAL A 61 21.35 -6.27 -12.36
C VAL A 61 21.32 -7.77 -12.05
N GLY A 62 20.16 -8.26 -11.61
CA GLY A 62 19.88 -9.69 -11.59
C GLY A 62 20.10 -10.27 -12.99
N GLN A 63 20.94 -11.30 -13.07
CA GLN A 63 21.40 -11.90 -14.30
C GLN A 63 20.24 -12.35 -15.19
N LYS A 64 20.11 -11.72 -16.36
CA LYS A 64 19.43 -12.34 -17.49
C LYS A 64 20.45 -13.25 -18.16
N THR A 65 20.32 -14.55 -17.95
CA THR A 65 21.08 -15.57 -18.68
C THR A 65 20.67 -15.51 -20.15
N ASP A 66 21.56 -15.01 -21.01
CA ASP A 66 21.40 -15.08 -22.47
C ASP A 66 22.07 -16.36 -22.99
N ASP A 67 21.31 -17.46 -22.98
CA ASP A 67 21.68 -18.74 -23.60
C ASP A 67 21.57 -18.66 -25.13
N ASN A 68 22.46 -17.94 -25.80
CA ASN A 68 22.55 -17.97 -27.27
C ASN A 68 23.96 -17.62 -27.76
N ASN A 69 24.92 -18.50 -27.51
CA ASN A 69 26.13 -18.60 -28.31
C ASN A 69 26.43 -20.08 -28.56
N THR A 70 25.63 -20.70 -29.43
CA THR A 70 25.96 -21.97 -30.07
C THR A 70 27.23 -21.78 -30.91
N PRO A 71 28.33 -22.50 -30.67
CA PRO A 71 29.50 -22.44 -31.54
C PRO A 71 29.21 -23.23 -32.81
N ALA A 72 28.92 -22.53 -33.91
CA ALA A 72 28.77 -23.14 -35.22
C ALA A 72 29.49 -22.30 -36.29
N SER A 73 30.76 -22.61 -36.51
CA SER A 73 31.29 -22.84 -37.87
C SER A 73 32.69 -23.44 -37.76
N ALA A 74 32.81 -24.58 -38.46
CA ALA A 74 34.02 -25.32 -38.73
C ALA A 74 34.87 -24.65 -39.82
#